data_AF-A0A495ZVW8-F1
#
_entry.id   AF-A0A495ZVW8-F1
#
_cell.length_a   1.000
_cell.length_b   1.000
_cell.length_c   1.000
_cell.angle_alpha   90.00
_cell.angle_beta   90.00
_cell.angle_gamma   90.00
#
_symmetry.space_group_name_H-M   'P 1'
#
loop_
_entity.id
_entity.type
_entity.pdbx_description
1 polymer ?
#
loop_
_entity_poly.entity_id
_entity_poly.type
_entity_poly.pdbx_seq_one_letter_code
_entity_poly.pdbx_strand_id
1 'polypeptide(L)'
;MRLEVGIIALVEEALGVKAEKRAQFDWLCNKPSREHFGDYYDILMELYDELRGDWEGTSAKADGFLTPDAYFPEPYHFIFEFDELQHFTQFREQTFWFYPKDVPLAYAPEKYLKFCQQYRTEALAKGPDRFRRATADFPYINGRAAQRAFFDTFRDWLPPQHGLNPTVRLAEFEVKPILDGELTGDAAKAHIKKLICEQLADSEL
;
A
#
# COMPACT_ATOMS: atom_id res chain seq x y z
N MET A 1 1.23 -17.81 11.59
CA MET A 1 0.25 -16.79 11.17
C MET A 1 1.00 -15.80 10.29
N ARG A 2 0.46 -15.36 9.15
CA ARG A 2 1.08 -14.24 8.40
C ARG A 2 0.93 -12.97 9.24
N LEU A 3 1.96 -12.12 9.30
CA LEU A 3 1.97 -10.92 10.16
C LEU A 3 0.78 -10.01 9.86
N GLU A 4 0.58 -9.73 8.57
CA GLU A 4 -0.59 -9.05 7.99
C GLU A 4 -1.93 -9.51 8.60
N VAL A 5 -2.20 -10.83 8.62
CA VAL A 5 -3.46 -11.37 9.15
C VAL A 5 -3.65 -11.07 10.63
N GLY A 6 -2.58 -11.11 11.41
CA GLY A 6 -2.62 -10.76 12.84
C GLY A 6 -2.87 -9.28 13.06
N ILE A 7 -2.23 -8.41 12.26
CA ILE A 7 -2.45 -6.96 12.33
C ILE A 7 -3.88 -6.61 11.90
N ILE A 8 -4.40 -7.15 10.80
CA ILE A 8 -5.78 -6.91 10.39
C ILE A 8 -6.76 -7.31 11.50
N ALA A 9 -6.55 -8.45 12.15
CA ALA A 9 -7.40 -8.87 13.28
C ALA A 9 -7.37 -7.87 14.44
N LEU A 10 -6.20 -7.31 14.77
CA LEU A 10 -6.09 -6.27 15.79
C LEU A 10 -6.77 -4.96 15.36
N VAL A 11 -6.71 -4.60 14.08
CA VAL A 11 -7.43 -3.45 13.53
C VAL A 11 -8.95 -3.66 13.64
N GLU A 12 -9.44 -4.85 13.27
CA GLU A 12 -10.85 -5.23 13.43
C GLU A 12 -11.31 -5.08 14.90
N GLU A 13 -10.50 -5.54 15.85
CA GLU A 13 -10.80 -5.42 17.28
C GLU A 13 -10.74 -3.96 17.77
N ALA A 14 -9.76 -3.18 17.33
CA ALA A 14 -9.58 -1.78 17.71
C ALA A 14 -10.74 -0.89 17.22
N LEU A 15 -11.26 -1.18 16.03
CA LEU A 15 -12.34 -0.44 15.39
C LEU A 15 -13.74 -1.03 15.69
N GLY A 16 -13.81 -2.28 16.12
CA GLY A 16 -15.08 -2.97 16.34
C GLY A 16 -15.83 -3.32 15.06
N VAL A 17 -15.13 -3.37 13.92
CA VAL A 17 -15.68 -3.65 12.58
C VAL A 17 -14.90 -4.77 11.93
N LYS A 18 -15.60 -5.70 11.26
CA LYS A 18 -14.96 -6.80 10.52
C LYS A 18 -14.53 -6.34 9.13
N ALA A 19 -13.33 -6.74 8.73
CA ALA A 19 -12.77 -6.39 7.44
C ALA A 19 -13.06 -7.44 6.37
N GLU A 20 -13.20 -6.98 5.13
CA GLU A 20 -13.28 -7.81 3.94
C GLU A 20 -11.88 -8.02 3.34
N LYS A 21 -11.27 -9.19 3.63
CA LYS A 21 -9.88 -9.53 3.22
C LYS A 21 -9.71 -9.93 1.75
N ARG A 22 -10.78 -9.87 0.97
CA ARG A 22 -10.82 -10.22 -0.47
C ARG A 22 -11.74 -9.29 -1.23
N ALA A 23 -11.90 -8.06 -0.75
CA ALA A 23 -12.65 -7.05 -1.46
C ALA A 23 -12.05 -6.85 -2.85
N GLN A 24 -12.92 -6.69 -3.84
CA GLN A 24 -12.57 -6.38 -5.20
C GLN A 24 -13.32 -5.13 -5.60
N PHE A 25 -12.60 -4.24 -6.28
CA PHE A 25 -13.14 -3.00 -6.81
C PHE A 25 -12.91 -3.00 -8.30
N ASP A 26 -13.94 -2.63 -9.07
CA ASP A 26 -13.88 -2.57 -10.54
C ASP A 26 -12.85 -1.56 -11.05
N TRP A 27 -12.58 -0.52 -10.27
CA TRP A 27 -11.56 0.49 -10.54
C TRP A 27 -10.13 0.07 -10.14
N LEU A 28 -9.97 -0.90 -9.23
CA LEU A 28 -8.66 -1.32 -8.71
C LEU A 28 -8.06 -2.45 -9.58
N CYS A 29 -7.79 -2.12 -10.84
CA CYS A 29 -7.29 -3.05 -11.85
C CYS A 29 -5.76 -3.17 -11.88
N ASN A 30 -5.26 -4.28 -12.42
CA ASN A 30 -3.83 -4.56 -12.60
C ASN A 30 -3.21 -3.86 -13.82
N LYS A 31 -3.97 -3.00 -14.51
CA LYS A 31 -3.55 -2.17 -15.64
C LYS A 31 -4.05 -0.74 -15.40
N PRO A 32 -3.20 0.29 -15.57
CA PRO A 32 -3.64 1.67 -15.44
C PRO A 32 -4.59 2.03 -16.59
N SER A 33 -5.63 2.81 -16.30
CA SER A 33 -6.54 3.35 -17.30
C SER A 33 -6.85 4.82 -17.02
N ARG A 34 -7.07 5.60 -18.09
CA ARG A 34 -7.49 7.00 -17.95
C ARG A 34 -8.89 7.11 -17.36
N GLU A 35 -9.74 6.10 -17.55
CA GLU A 35 -11.05 6.00 -16.93
C GLU A 35 -10.98 6.00 -15.40
N HIS A 36 -10.04 5.24 -14.80
CA HIS A 36 -9.96 5.11 -13.35
C HIS A 36 -9.12 6.21 -12.68
N PHE A 37 -8.07 6.68 -13.34
CA PHE A 37 -7.14 7.67 -12.77
C PHE A 37 -7.45 9.13 -13.16
N GLY A 38 -8.35 9.35 -14.14
CA GLY A 38 -8.73 10.68 -14.59
C GLY A 38 -7.54 11.55 -14.94
N ASP A 39 -7.46 12.71 -14.29
CA ASP A 39 -6.40 13.72 -14.48
C ASP A 39 -5.02 13.25 -13.99
N TYR A 40 -4.97 12.25 -13.10
CA TYR A 40 -3.71 11.69 -12.60
C TYR A 40 -3.12 10.60 -13.49
N TYR A 41 -3.80 10.24 -14.58
CA TYR A 41 -3.32 9.17 -15.46
C TYR A 41 -1.95 9.50 -16.07
N ASP A 42 -1.73 10.74 -16.51
CA ASP A 42 -0.50 11.11 -17.18
C ASP A 42 0.71 11.07 -16.22
N ILE A 43 0.57 11.60 -15.00
CA ILE A 43 1.63 11.51 -13.97
C ILE A 43 1.87 10.07 -13.49
N LEU A 44 0.83 9.23 -13.47
CA LEU A 44 1.00 7.79 -13.19
C LEU A 44 1.83 7.10 -14.28
N MET A 45 1.61 7.45 -15.54
CA MET A 45 2.39 6.90 -16.66
C MET A 45 3.82 7.43 -16.66
N GLU A 46 4.07 8.67 -16.26
CA GLU A 46 5.43 9.17 -16.01
C GLU A 46 6.15 8.36 -14.92
N LEU A 47 5.44 8.04 -13.81
CA LEU A 47 5.98 7.14 -12.79
C LEU A 47 6.26 5.74 -13.33
N TYR A 48 5.36 5.20 -14.17
CA TYR A 48 5.54 3.89 -14.79
C TYR A 48 6.83 3.85 -15.61
N ASP A 49 7.09 4.89 -16.41
CA ASP A 49 8.30 5.04 -17.20
C ASP A 49 9.55 5.24 -16.32
N GLU A 50 9.48 6.03 -15.25
CA GLU A 50 10.57 6.21 -14.27
C GLU A 50 10.96 4.88 -13.61
N LEU A 51 9.97 4.04 -13.29
CA LEU A 51 10.17 2.68 -12.79
C LEU A 51 10.57 1.70 -13.90
N ARG A 52 10.83 2.16 -15.13
CA ARG A 52 11.22 1.36 -16.30
C ARG A 52 10.20 0.26 -16.63
N GLY A 53 8.92 0.62 -16.57
CA GLY A 53 7.83 -0.24 -16.95
C GLY A 53 7.90 -0.65 -18.43
N ASP A 54 7.47 -1.87 -18.72
CA ASP A 54 7.28 -2.40 -20.07
C ASP A 54 5.79 -2.53 -20.42
N TRP A 55 5.30 -1.61 -21.25
CA TRP A 55 3.90 -1.59 -21.66
C TRP A 55 3.50 -2.79 -22.53
N GLU A 56 4.41 -3.32 -23.34
CA GLU A 56 4.14 -4.52 -24.14
C GLU A 56 3.89 -5.71 -23.18
N GLY A 57 4.76 -5.88 -22.19
CA GLY A 57 4.59 -6.87 -21.14
C GLY A 57 3.33 -6.65 -20.27
N THR A 58 2.98 -5.39 -19.96
CA THR A 58 1.74 -5.06 -19.21
C THR A 58 0.49 -5.41 -19.99
N SER A 59 0.41 -4.99 -21.25
CA SER A 59 -0.76 -5.20 -22.10
C SER A 59 -0.99 -6.68 -22.43
N ALA A 60 0.08 -7.49 -22.51
CA ALA A 60 0.01 -8.94 -22.72
C ALA A 60 -0.52 -9.73 -21.50
N LYS A 61 -0.50 -9.15 -20.27
CA LYS A 61 -1.05 -9.82 -19.08
C LYS A 61 -2.57 -9.93 -19.18
N ALA A 62 -3.14 -10.97 -18.57
CA ALA A 62 -4.58 -11.05 -18.38
C ALA A 62 -5.08 -9.89 -17.51
N ASP A 63 -6.25 -9.38 -17.84
CA ASP A 63 -6.96 -8.40 -17.01
C ASP A 63 -7.29 -9.03 -15.66
N GLY A 64 -7.17 -8.25 -14.60
CA GLY A 64 -7.49 -8.70 -13.26
C GLY A 64 -7.50 -7.55 -12.26
N PHE A 65 -7.97 -7.86 -11.06
CA PHE A 65 -8.06 -6.90 -9.96
C PHE A 65 -6.85 -7.02 -9.05
N LEU A 66 -6.36 -5.89 -8.55
CA LEU A 66 -5.50 -5.88 -7.37
C LEU A 66 -6.41 -6.08 -6.15
N THR A 67 -5.88 -6.73 -5.13
CA THR A 67 -6.59 -6.97 -3.88
C THR A 67 -5.87 -6.18 -2.78
N PRO A 68 -6.59 -5.35 -2.02
CA PRO A 68 -6.02 -4.78 -0.81
C PRO A 68 -5.91 -5.85 0.28
N ASP A 69 -5.04 -5.64 1.26
CA ASP A 69 -4.94 -6.58 2.39
C ASP A 69 -6.29 -6.69 3.14
N ALA A 70 -7.00 -5.56 3.28
CA ALA A 70 -8.33 -5.50 3.83
C ALA A 70 -9.14 -4.29 3.33
N TYR A 71 -10.46 -4.42 3.30
CA TYR A 71 -11.39 -3.30 3.20
C TYR A 71 -12.23 -3.20 4.48
N PHE A 72 -12.35 -2.00 5.03
CA PHE A 72 -13.20 -1.72 6.18
C PHE A 72 -14.48 -1.00 5.70
N PRO A 73 -15.65 -1.66 5.80
CA PRO A 73 -16.92 -1.09 5.37
C PRO A 73 -17.40 0.01 6.35
N GLU A 74 -18.67 0.42 6.25
CA GLU A 74 -19.27 1.43 7.15
C GLU A 74 -18.92 1.13 8.63
N PRO A 75 -18.58 2.16 9.43
CA PRO A 75 -18.60 3.59 9.11
C PRO A 75 -17.29 4.15 8.51
N TYR A 76 -16.32 3.28 8.18
CA TYR A 76 -14.94 3.70 7.91
C TYR A 76 -14.61 3.88 6.43
N HIS A 77 -15.16 3.03 5.56
CA HIS A 77 -15.05 3.15 4.10
C HIS A 77 -13.61 3.36 3.56
N PHE A 78 -12.60 2.68 4.11
CA PHE A 78 -11.23 2.74 3.58
C PHE A 78 -10.70 1.34 3.26
N ILE A 79 -9.74 1.27 2.34
CA ILE A 79 -8.87 0.09 2.23
C ILE A 79 -7.68 0.22 3.18
N PHE A 80 -7.21 -0.92 3.68
CA PHE A 80 -6.13 -1.04 4.62
C PHE A 80 -4.99 -1.85 4.00
N GLU A 81 -3.76 -1.39 4.19
CA GLU A 81 -2.54 -2.08 3.78
C GLU A 81 -1.57 -2.21 4.96
N PHE A 82 -0.97 -3.39 5.13
CA PHE A 82 0.10 -3.63 6.09
C PHE A 82 1.46 -3.76 5.38
N ASP A 83 2.27 -2.72 5.52
CA ASP A 83 3.55 -2.64 4.82
C ASP A 83 4.66 -3.33 5.63
N GLU A 84 5.03 -4.55 5.22
CA GLU A 84 6.23 -5.24 5.69
C GLU A 84 7.52 -4.70 5.03
N LEU A 85 8.70 -5.03 5.58
CA LEU A 85 10.03 -4.54 5.17
C LEU A 85 10.24 -4.42 3.65
N GLN A 86 9.78 -5.43 2.93
CA GLN A 86 9.83 -5.57 1.47
C GLN A 86 9.10 -4.47 0.66
N HIS A 87 8.26 -3.65 1.28
CA HIS A 87 7.67 -2.45 0.64
C HIS A 87 8.64 -1.27 0.64
N PHE A 88 9.55 -1.18 1.61
CA PHE A 88 10.40 -0.01 1.84
C PHE A 88 11.69 -0.05 1.00
N THR A 89 11.50 -0.07 -0.32
CA THR A 89 12.59 -0.13 -1.32
C THR A 89 12.86 1.23 -1.97
N GLN A 90 13.95 1.33 -2.72
CA GLN A 90 14.22 2.51 -3.56
C GLN A 90 13.11 2.78 -4.59
N PHE A 91 12.39 1.75 -5.06
CA PHE A 91 11.28 1.92 -5.99
C PHE A 91 10.09 2.60 -5.30
N ARG A 92 9.80 2.21 -4.05
CA ARG A 92 8.76 2.86 -3.26
C ARG A 92 9.13 4.31 -2.92
N GLU A 93 10.39 4.56 -2.59
CA GLU A 93 10.93 5.93 -2.46
C GLU A 93 10.66 6.75 -3.73
N GLN A 94 10.94 6.20 -4.92
CA GLN A 94 10.71 6.89 -6.19
C GLN A 94 9.24 7.27 -6.39
N THR A 95 8.29 6.42 -5.96
CA THR A 95 6.86 6.71 -6.14
C THR A 95 6.44 8.02 -5.50
N PHE A 96 6.95 8.36 -4.31
CA PHE A 96 6.54 9.55 -3.57
C PHE A 96 6.86 10.87 -4.29
N TRP A 97 7.83 10.89 -5.21
CA TRP A 97 8.12 12.08 -6.03
C TRP A 97 7.03 12.40 -7.04
N PHE A 98 6.16 11.44 -7.33
CA PHE A 98 5.07 11.56 -8.30
C PHE A 98 3.70 11.72 -7.63
N TYR A 99 3.61 11.75 -6.30
CA TYR A 99 2.33 11.88 -5.62
C TYR A 99 1.74 13.27 -5.89
N PRO A 100 0.54 13.36 -6.48
CA PRO A 100 -0.15 14.63 -6.60
C PRO A 100 -0.42 15.22 -5.22
N LYS A 101 -0.29 16.54 -5.09
CA LYS A 101 -0.43 17.23 -3.79
C LYS A 101 -1.87 17.22 -3.25
N ASP A 102 -2.82 17.01 -4.14
CA ASP A 102 -4.26 17.02 -3.92
C ASP A 102 -4.87 15.62 -3.75
N VAL A 103 -4.05 14.56 -3.85
CA VAL A 103 -4.47 13.21 -3.42
C VAL A 103 -4.38 13.13 -1.90
N PRO A 104 -5.49 12.95 -1.17
CA PRO A 104 -5.46 12.82 0.28
C PRO A 104 -4.90 11.46 0.68
N LEU A 105 -4.10 11.45 1.75
CA LEU A 105 -3.45 10.25 2.27
C LEU A 105 -3.67 10.18 3.78
N ALA A 106 -4.05 9.00 4.29
CA ALA A 106 -4.17 8.75 5.72
C ALA A 106 -2.85 8.24 6.31
N TYR A 107 -1.70 8.74 5.84
CA TYR A 107 -0.39 8.47 6.41
C TYR A 107 0.59 9.57 6.00
N ALA A 108 1.65 9.77 6.78
CA ALA A 108 2.67 10.78 6.49
C ALA A 108 3.69 10.27 5.46
N PRO A 109 3.71 10.77 4.20
CA PRO A 109 4.62 10.27 3.16
C PRO A 109 6.08 10.46 3.53
N GLU A 110 6.43 11.53 4.26
CA GLU A 110 7.80 11.82 4.69
C GLU A 110 8.31 10.75 5.66
N LYS A 111 7.43 10.16 6.47
CA LYS A 111 7.76 9.05 7.38
C LYS A 111 8.09 7.79 6.57
N TYR A 112 7.26 7.48 5.59
CA TYR A 112 7.46 6.34 4.69
C TYR A 112 8.70 6.48 3.81
N LEU A 113 9.00 7.69 3.34
CA LEU A 113 10.21 8.01 2.60
C LEU A 113 11.46 7.76 3.46
N LYS A 114 11.45 8.17 4.74
CA LYS A 114 12.55 7.87 5.68
C LYS A 114 12.73 6.37 5.88
N PHE A 115 11.65 5.59 5.99
CA PHE A 115 11.74 4.15 6.06
C PHE A 115 12.36 3.53 4.80
N CYS A 116 11.97 3.98 3.61
CA CYS A 116 12.57 3.52 2.36
C CYS A 116 14.08 3.83 2.33
N GLN A 117 14.48 5.04 2.70
CA GLN A 117 15.88 5.44 2.73
C GLN A 117 16.71 4.61 3.72
N GLN A 118 16.14 4.32 4.88
CA GLN A 118 16.79 3.55 5.93
C GLN A 118 16.93 2.06 5.57
N TYR A 119 15.93 1.47 4.92
CA TYR A 119 15.82 0.01 4.77
C TYR A 119 15.93 -0.53 3.35
N ARG A 120 16.17 0.33 2.34
CA ARG A 120 16.13 -0.07 0.91
C ARG A 120 16.96 -1.30 0.56
N THR A 121 18.12 -1.48 1.19
CA THR A 121 19.02 -2.61 0.90
C THR A 121 18.46 -3.91 1.47
N GLU A 122 18.07 -3.89 2.73
CA GLU A 122 17.47 -5.01 3.46
C GLU A 122 16.12 -5.38 2.87
N ALA A 123 15.32 -4.40 2.46
CA ALA A 123 14.03 -4.58 1.81
C ALA A 123 14.13 -5.36 0.49
N LEU A 124 15.11 -5.03 -0.37
CA LEU A 124 15.36 -5.78 -1.60
C LEU A 124 15.91 -7.19 -1.34
N ALA A 125 16.64 -7.37 -0.24
CA ALA A 125 17.14 -8.67 0.19
C ALA A 125 16.07 -9.51 0.92
N LYS A 126 14.96 -8.93 1.37
CA LYS A 126 13.96 -9.62 2.19
C LYS A 126 13.10 -10.57 1.36
N GLY A 127 12.86 -11.76 1.94
CA GLY A 127 11.95 -12.75 1.40
C GLY A 127 12.59 -13.72 0.40
N PRO A 128 11.80 -14.66 -0.15
CA PRO A 128 12.29 -15.68 -1.08
C PRO A 128 12.73 -15.07 -2.41
N ASP A 129 13.58 -15.77 -3.18
CA ASP A 129 14.14 -15.30 -4.45
C ASP A 129 13.09 -14.82 -5.46
N ARG A 130 11.88 -15.39 -5.41
CA ARG A 130 10.74 -14.93 -6.22
C ARG A 130 10.35 -13.46 -5.99
N PHE A 131 10.79 -12.81 -4.92
CA PHE A 131 10.56 -11.38 -4.67
C PHE A 131 11.56 -10.48 -5.41
N ARG A 132 12.64 -11.07 -5.96
CA ARG A 132 13.64 -10.39 -6.80
C ARG A 132 13.48 -10.70 -8.28
N ARG A 133 12.46 -11.48 -8.65
CA ARG A 133 12.21 -11.87 -10.04
C ARG A 133 11.76 -10.69 -10.89
N ALA A 134 12.09 -10.75 -12.17
CA ALA A 134 11.46 -9.94 -13.20
C ALA A 134 9.96 -10.30 -13.32
N THR A 135 9.15 -9.32 -13.67
CA THR A 135 7.74 -9.51 -14.04
C THR A 135 7.53 -9.02 -15.47
N ALA A 136 6.43 -9.39 -16.12
CA ALA A 136 6.21 -8.99 -17.52
C ALA A 136 6.17 -7.46 -17.68
N ASP A 137 5.55 -6.78 -16.74
CA ASP A 137 5.44 -5.32 -16.67
C ASP A 137 6.72 -4.61 -16.19
N PHE A 138 7.66 -5.32 -15.57
CA PHE A 138 8.95 -4.81 -15.10
C PHE A 138 10.03 -5.88 -15.31
N PRO A 139 10.54 -6.04 -16.55
CA PRO A 139 11.32 -7.21 -16.98
C PRO A 139 12.82 -7.13 -16.60
N TYR A 140 13.12 -6.78 -15.34
CA TYR A 140 14.49 -6.63 -14.84
C TYR A 140 14.65 -7.16 -13.41
N ILE A 141 15.89 -7.24 -12.92
CA ILE A 141 16.19 -7.70 -11.55
C ILE A 141 15.52 -6.81 -10.50
N ASN A 142 14.79 -7.41 -9.56
CA ASN A 142 13.91 -6.71 -8.62
C ASN A 142 12.67 -6.03 -9.27
N GLY A 143 12.32 -6.38 -10.51
CA GLY A 143 11.11 -5.88 -11.16
C GLY A 143 9.83 -6.15 -10.37
N ARG A 144 9.77 -7.24 -9.60
CA ARG A 144 8.67 -7.49 -8.65
C ARG A 144 8.56 -6.43 -7.54
N ALA A 145 9.67 -5.86 -7.08
CA ALA A 145 9.64 -4.77 -6.09
C ALA A 145 9.12 -3.47 -6.72
N ALA A 146 9.53 -3.16 -7.96
CA ALA A 146 8.98 -2.05 -8.72
C ALA A 146 7.48 -2.22 -9.01
N GLN A 147 7.05 -3.41 -9.41
CA GLN A 147 5.64 -3.77 -9.59
C GLN A 147 4.82 -3.50 -8.32
N ARG A 148 5.34 -3.89 -7.16
CA ARG A 148 4.68 -3.64 -5.88
C ARG A 148 4.57 -2.15 -5.59
N ALA A 149 5.67 -1.43 -5.71
CA ALA A 149 5.69 0.02 -5.51
C ALA A 149 4.69 0.74 -6.45
N PHE A 150 4.65 0.35 -7.71
CA PHE A 150 3.68 0.87 -8.69
C PHE A 150 2.23 0.55 -8.29
N PHE A 151 1.92 -0.69 -7.89
CA PHE A 151 0.57 -1.03 -7.45
C PHE A 151 0.20 -0.47 -6.06
N ASP A 152 1.18 -0.11 -5.24
CA ASP A 152 0.91 0.63 -4.00
C ASP A 152 0.39 2.04 -4.30
N THR A 153 0.81 2.68 -5.40
CA THR A 153 0.23 3.98 -5.79
C THR A 153 -1.22 3.87 -6.23
N PHE A 154 -1.63 2.75 -6.83
CA PHE A 154 -3.03 2.50 -7.19
C PHE A 154 -3.91 2.48 -5.94
N ARG A 155 -3.42 1.76 -4.90
CA ARG A 155 -4.08 1.68 -3.60
C ARG A 155 -4.09 3.01 -2.88
N ASP A 156 -3.21 3.93 -3.19
CA ASP A 156 -3.18 5.23 -2.49
C ASP A 156 -4.02 6.27 -3.22
N TRP A 157 -3.97 6.30 -4.55
CA TRP A 157 -4.55 7.38 -5.35
C TRP A 157 -6.00 7.12 -5.74
N LEU A 158 -6.38 5.87 -5.96
CA LEU A 158 -7.72 5.53 -6.47
C LEU A 158 -8.82 5.61 -5.41
N PRO A 159 -8.64 5.17 -4.14
CA PRO A 159 -9.77 5.11 -3.22
C PRO A 159 -10.55 6.43 -3.08
N PRO A 160 -9.89 7.61 -2.89
CA PRO A 160 -10.60 8.89 -2.85
C PRO A 160 -11.34 9.25 -4.14
N GLN A 161 -10.80 8.87 -5.31
CA GLN A 161 -11.43 9.12 -6.60
C GLN A 161 -12.70 8.29 -6.81
N HIS A 162 -12.82 7.18 -6.10
CA HIS A 162 -13.91 6.21 -6.23
C HIS A 162 -14.80 6.15 -4.97
N GLY A 163 -14.81 7.22 -4.17
CA GLY A 163 -15.75 7.41 -3.06
C GLY A 163 -15.39 6.66 -1.78
N LEU A 164 -14.17 6.14 -1.66
CA LEU A 164 -13.62 5.63 -0.40
C LEU A 164 -12.82 6.72 0.31
N ASN A 165 -12.69 6.59 1.63
CA ASN A 165 -11.75 7.36 2.41
C ASN A 165 -10.30 6.98 2.05
N PRO A 166 -9.32 7.87 2.29
CA PRO A 166 -7.92 7.61 2.00
C PRO A 166 -7.41 6.31 2.63
N THR A 167 -6.48 5.65 1.94
CA THR A 167 -5.93 4.37 2.40
C THR A 167 -5.18 4.51 3.71
N VAL A 168 -5.60 3.72 4.69
CA VAL A 168 -4.95 3.58 5.98
C VAL A 168 -3.82 2.56 5.82
N ARG A 169 -2.60 2.97 6.17
CA ARG A 169 -1.42 2.10 6.08
C ARG A 169 -0.72 2.00 7.41
N LEU A 170 -0.33 0.80 7.81
CA LEU A 170 0.57 0.61 8.95
C LEU A 170 1.86 -0.05 8.48
N ALA A 171 2.99 0.60 8.76
CA ALA A 171 4.30 0.00 8.56
C ALA A 171 4.63 -0.97 9.68
N GLU A 172 5.34 -2.06 9.37
CA GLU A 172 5.83 -3.02 10.37
C GLU A 172 6.63 -2.35 11.51
N PHE A 173 7.29 -1.22 11.22
CA PHE A 173 8.09 -0.46 12.19
C PHE A 173 7.23 0.26 13.22
N GLU A 174 6.01 0.66 12.85
CA GLU A 174 5.08 1.38 13.73
C GLU A 174 4.39 0.45 14.73
N VAL A 175 4.25 -0.81 14.35
CA VAL A 175 3.67 -1.88 15.18
C VAL A 175 4.74 -2.76 15.82
N LYS A 176 6.03 -2.41 15.69
CA LYS A 176 7.15 -3.20 16.21
C LYS A 176 7.01 -3.60 17.70
N PRO A 177 6.57 -2.73 18.63
CA PRO A 177 6.34 -3.15 20.02
C PRO A 177 5.31 -4.28 20.16
N ILE A 178 4.32 -4.38 19.26
CA ILE A 178 3.37 -5.50 19.21
C ILE A 178 4.07 -6.74 18.66
N LEU A 179 4.83 -6.60 17.58
CA LEU A 179 5.55 -7.71 16.93
C LEU A 179 6.62 -8.33 17.84
N ASP A 180 7.26 -7.53 18.69
CA ASP A 180 8.26 -7.96 19.66
C ASP A 180 7.63 -8.51 20.96
N GLY A 181 6.31 -8.42 21.10
CA GLY A 181 5.57 -8.88 22.28
C GLY A 181 5.62 -7.93 23.49
N GLU A 182 6.10 -6.71 23.32
CA GLU A 182 6.12 -5.67 24.36
C GLU A 182 4.72 -5.13 24.64
N LEU A 183 3.88 -5.03 23.61
CA LEU A 183 2.46 -4.68 23.71
C LEU A 183 1.59 -5.88 23.34
N THR A 184 0.68 -6.26 24.23
CA THR A 184 -0.25 -7.39 24.03
C THR A 184 -1.66 -7.03 24.52
N GLY A 185 -2.65 -7.84 24.14
CA GLY A 185 -4.03 -7.69 24.58
C GLY A 185 -4.58 -6.27 24.34
N ASP A 186 -5.18 -5.67 25.37
CA ASP A 186 -5.79 -4.35 25.26
C ASP A 186 -4.78 -3.22 25.00
N ALA A 187 -3.52 -3.37 25.43
CA ALA A 187 -2.47 -2.40 25.14
C ALA A 187 -2.11 -2.37 23.65
N ALA A 188 -2.05 -3.54 23.00
CA ALA A 188 -1.85 -3.64 21.55
C ALA A 188 -3.03 -3.01 20.78
N LYS A 189 -4.27 -3.31 21.18
CA LYS A 189 -5.47 -2.71 20.57
C LYS A 189 -5.49 -1.18 20.72
N ALA A 190 -5.16 -0.67 21.91
CA ALA A 190 -5.10 0.76 22.16
C ALA A 190 -4.03 1.45 21.30
N HIS A 191 -2.87 0.82 21.10
CA HIS A 191 -1.81 1.30 20.22
C HIS A 191 -2.25 1.35 18.76
N ILE A 192 -2.85 0.28 18.24
CA ILE A 192 -3.40 0.24 16.87
C ILE A 192 -4.48 1.31 16.69
N LYS A 193 -5.41 1.42 17.64
CA LYS A 193 -6.47 2.44 17.60
C LYS A 193 -5.88 3.84 17.54
N LYS A 194 -4.85 4.11 18.34
CA LYS A 194 -4.16 5.40 18.34
C LYS A 194 -3.57 5.71 16.96
N LEU A 195 -2.81 4.78 16.38
CA LEU A 195 -2.20 4.97 15.05
C LEU A 195 -3.26 5.27 13.98
N ILE A 196 -4.35 4.51 13.96
CA ILE A 196 -5.43 4.72 12.97
C ILE A 196 -6.16 6.03 13.21
N CYS A 197 -6.45 6.39 14.46
CA CYS A 197 -7.10 7.66 14.78
C CYS A 197 -6.23 8.86 14.40
N GLU A 198 -4.91 8.81 14.60
CA GLU A 198 -3.98 9.84 14.13
C GLU A 198 -4.08 9.99 12.60
N GLN A 199 -4.06 8.87 11.88
CA GLN A 199 -4.17 8.84 10.42
C GLN A 199 -5.50 9.37 9.86
N LEU A 200 -6.62 9.00 10.49
CA LEU A 200 -7.95 9.44 10.08
C LEU A 200 -8.28 10.87 10.53
N ALA A 201 -7.65 11.37 11.60
CA ALA A 201 -7.85 12.75 12.05
C ALA A 201 -7.03 13.77 11.24
N ASP A 202 -5.85 13.36 10.76
CA ASP A 202 -5.01 14.15 9.87
C ASP A 202 -5.54 14.15 8.42
N SER A 203 -6.40 13.18 8.08
CA SER A 203 -7.21 13.20 6.86
C SER A 203 -8.42 14.09 7.11
N GLU A 204 -8.36 15.39 6.79
CA GLU A 204 -9.54 16.26 6.88
C GLU A 204 -10.71 15.62 6.09
N LEU A 205 -11.73 15.15 6.82
CA LEU A 205 -13.05 14.76 6.31
C LEU A 205 -13.88 16.01 5.98
#